data_AF-A0A950Y657-F1
#
_entry.id   AF-A0A950Y657-F1
#
_cell.length_a   1.000
_cell.length_b   1.000
_cell.length_c   1.000
_cell.angle_alpha   90.00
_cell.angle_beta   90.00
_cell.angle_gamma   90.00
#
_symmetry.space_group_name_H-M   'P 1'
#
loop_
_entity.id
_entity.type
_entity.pdbx_description
1 polymer ?
#
loop_
_entity_poly.entity_id
_entity_poly.type
_entity_poly.pdbx_seq_one_letter_code
_entity_poly.pdbx_strand_id
1 'polypeptide(L)'
;MTDVNIPNQFHFVFGLRPQRQPFHLAHYLCLESCLQVNHPEAIYFYYQHEPYGSYWDAIRPKLKLERVGPNQLVTAHRYKEASVERYRYAHHADFIRLEKVIERGGIYADIDTLFVRPFPAELYKKTFVLGKEGEIFDRKTNKPRLSLCNALIMCAPGAEFGRRWLEGMSAHFDGSWSNHSTLLPQELAEQFPDLIHLEPQRSFYFFPPSRAGFAALFEDKQPIPNDVYSIHLWQHLWWDRGRVDFTEFHQGLLTREYVAKEETTYSAAARPFLPPQSLAHTEAGIIQRLVEAARNASAKVESELRCGVALAVYPYVRKFWPRAKEGLRLAGAHRAYVEASKRLVTRNAVEAVILRNVIESDEYGIFYQRLNPEDVVIDVGAHIGAFSWAAYWQGSRNIHAYEAEPSNFAVLEGNLKGLRGISVNYGAVFSNVAQLNGLTHSGHVFSNTGGGSVIFGDNLFAFHNVGHLKPNRELKSTPVISFDEVLSKFERVRLLKLDCEGSEYPILLTSKLLHKIDRIAGEYHVIDEERMRFVVPEAQVEGHRSFNGETIRALLTAQGFEVTLIAWEELGLFNAVRRTAAQSRAGEDGSRPPD
;
A
#
# COMPACT_ATOMS: atom_id res chain seq x y z
N MET A 1 -29.53 38.72 -15.29
CA MET A 1 -28.23 38.07 -15.05
C MET A 1 -28.15 36.93 -16.03
N THR A 2 -27.14 36.88 -16.90
CA THR A 2 -26.92 35.73 -17.77
C THR A 2 -26.68 34.51 -16.89
N ASP A 3 -27.44 33.43 -17.08
CA ASP A 3 -27.20 32.16 -16.40
C ASP A 3 -25.76 31.72 -16.69
N VAL A 4 -24.88 31.82 -15.69
CA VAL A 4 -23.47 31.46 -15.85
C VAL A 4 -23.36 29.95 -15.66
N ASN A 5 -23.44 29.22 -16.77
CA ASN A 5 -23.26 27.78 -16.80
C ASN A 5 -21.79 27.42 -16.99
N ILE A 6 -21.39 26.23 -16.53
CA ILE A 6 -20.09 25.65 -16.84
C ILE A 6 -20.08 25.24 -18.33
N PRO A 7 -19.16 25.74 -19.16
CA PRO A 7 -19.07 25.33 -20.57
C PRO A 7 -18.55 23.89 -20.71
N ASN A 8 -18.98 23.17 -21.75
CA ASN A 8 -18.52 21.80 -22.02
C ASN A 8 -17.16 21.78 -22.73
N GLN A 9 -16.15 22.32 -22.08
CA GLN A 9 -14.76 22.31 -22.54
C GLN A 9 -13.84 21.82 -21.43
N PHE A 10 -12.78 21.10 -21.79
CA PHE A 10 -11.91 20.43 -20.84
C PHE A 10 -10.51 21.03 -20.83
N HIS A 11 -9.85 20.93 -19.68
CA HIS A 11 -8.55 21.52 -19.40
C HIS A 11 -7.63 20.46 -18.80
N PHE A 12 -6.48 20.24 -19.42
CA PHE A 12 -5.45 19.33 -18.92
C PHE A 12 -4.10 20.05 -18.81
N VAL A 13 -3.35 19.74 -17.77
CA VAL A 13 -1.99 20.24 -17.57
C VAL A 13 -1.02 19.07 -17.62
N PHE A 14 -0.01 19.16 -18.48
CA PHE A 14 1.06 18.17 -18.57
C PHE A 14 2.35 18.81 -19.10
N GLY A 15 3.48 18.10 -19.06
CA GLY A 15 4.68 18.62 -19.69
C GLY A 15 5.36 19.76 -18.93
N LEU A 16 5.13 19.89 -17.62
CA LEU A 16 5.79 20.90 -16.75
C LEU A 16 7.22 20.52 -16.34
N ARG A 17 7.80 19.51 -17.01
CA ARG A 17 9.20 19.08 -16.91
C ARG A 17 9.71 18.69 -18.30
N PRO A 18 11.03 18.68 -18.55
CA PRO A 18 11.57 18.16 -19.79
C PRO A 18 11.10 16.73 -20.07
N GLN A 19 10.58 16.49 -21.27
CA GLN A 19 10.06 15.19 -21.69
C GLN A 19 11.22 14.26 -22.04
N ARG A 20 11.41 13.20 -21.24
CA ARG A 20 12.50 12.23 -21.40
C ARG A 20 12.06 10.89 -21.99
N GLN A 21 10.75 10.70 -22.12
CA GLN A 21 10.13 9.50 -22.68
C GLN A 21 8.97 9.94 -23.57
N PRO A 22 8.60 9.12 -24.58
CA PRO A 22 7.39 9.35 -25.37
C PRO A 22 6.15 9.48 -24.48
N PHE A 23 5.15 10.19 -24.99
CA PHE A 23 3.84 10.32 -24.37
C PHE A 23 3.22 8.93 -24.19
N HIS A 24 2.82 8.61 -22.96
CA HIS A 24 2.48 7.24 -22.58
C HIS A 24 1.06 6.86 -23.00
N LEU A 25 0.81 5.57 -23.23
CA LEU A 25 -0.52 5.03 -23.55
C LEU A 25 -1.57 5.44 -22.51
N ALA A 26 -1.21 5.44 -21.23
CA ALA A 26 -2.09 5.86 -20.14
C ALA A 26 -2.66 7.28 -20.36
N HIS A 27 -1.82 8.24 -20.72
CA HIS A 27 -2.23 9.63 -20.96
C HIS A 27 -3.09 9.76 -22.22
N TYR A 28 -2.75 8.99 -23.27
CA TYR A 28 -3.57 8.90 -24.47
C TYR A 28 -4.98 8.39 -24.15
N LEU A 29 -5.09 7.29 -23.39
CA LEU A 29 -6.38 6.70 -23.03
C LEU A 29 -7.24 7.67 -22.21
N CYS A 30 -6.64 8.43 -21.30
CA CYS A 30 -7.34 9.47 -20.54
C CYS A 30 -7.91 10.57 -21.45
N LEU A 31 -7.11 11.14 -22.35
CA LEU A 31 -7.57 12.16 -23.30
C LEU A 31 -8.61 11.62 -24.29
N GLU A 32 -8.40 10.41 -24.81
CA GLU A 32 -9.32 9.78 -25.76
C GLU A 32 -10.65 9.41 -25.08
N SER A 33 -10.62 8.97 -23.82
CA SER A 33 -11.84 8.75 -23.05
C SER A 33 -12.62 10.04 -22.83
N CYS A 34 -11.95 11.17 -22.57
CA CYS A 34 -12.60 12.47 -22.45
C CYS A 34 -13.35 12.85 -23.73
N LEU A 35 -12.71 12.70 -24.89
CA LEU A 35 -13.31 13.00 -26.20
C LEU A 35 -14.54 12.13 -26.50
N GLN A 36 -14.42 10.82 -26.29
CA GLN A 36 -15.45 9.86 -26.67
C GLN A 36 -16.63 9.85 -25.69
N VAL A 37 -16.39 10.10 -24.40
CA VAL A 37 -17.42 10.04 -23.36
C VAL A 37 -18.15 11.36 -23.19
N ASN A 38 -17.44 12.48 -23.18
CA ASN A 38 -18.02 13.80 -22.85
C ASN A 38 -18.32 14.68 -24.07
N HIS A 39 -17.84 14.31 -25.25
CA HIS A 39 -18.00 15.08 -26.50
C HIS A 39 -17.76 16.59 -26.32
N PRO A 40 -16.59 16.99 -25.81
CA PRO A 40 -16.33 18.38 -25.45
C PRO A 40 -16.24 19.27 -26.70
N GLU A 41 -16.64 20.53 -26.55
CA GLU A 41 -16.49 21.57 -27.57
C GLU A 41 -15.01 21.85 -27.85
N ALA A 42 -14.16 21.71 -26.83
CA ALA A 42 -12.72 21.83 -26.92
C ALA A 42 -12.02 21.11 -25.78
N ILE A 43 -10.81 20.63 -26.05
CA ILE A 43 -9.85 20.22 -25.02
C ILE A 43 -8.64 21.15 -25.08
N TYR A 44 -8.43 21.94 -24.04
CA TYR A 44 -7.24 22.75 -23.85
C TYR A 44 -6.15 21.94 -23.15
N PHE A 45 -4.95 21.99 -23.71
CA PHE A 45 -3.79 21.27 -23.20
C PHE A 45 -2.66 22.26 -22.89
N TYR A 46 -2.37 22.44 -21.61
CA TYR A 46 -1.38 23.38 -21.10
C TYR A 46 -0.05 22.68 -20.84
N TYR A 47 1.03 23.22 -21.41
CA TYR A 47 2.35 22.62 -21.31
C TYR A 47 3.48 23.63 -21.25
N GLN A 48 4.62 23.23 -20.67
CA GLN A 48 5.87 23.99 -20.77
C GLN A 48 6.82 23.38 -21.79
N HIS A 49 6.89 22.05 -21.80
CA HIS A 49 7.65 21.21 -22.71
C HIS A 49 6.67 20.29 -23.45
N GLU A 50 6.58 20.45 -24.77
CA GLU A 50 5.62 19.70 -25.59
C GLU A 50 5.96 18.19 -25.53
N PRO A 51 4.95 17.29 -25.38
CA PRO A 51 5.16 15.86 -25.53
C PRO A 51 5.57 15.46 -26.95
N TYR A 52 5.98 14.21 -27.12
CA TYR A 52 6.33 13.61 -28.40
C TYR A 52 5.99 12.12 -28.41
N GLY A 53 6.05 11.49 -29.57
CA GLY A 53 5.82 10.05 -29.74
C GLY A 53 4.49 9.72 -30.42
N SER A 54 4.29 8.45 -30.79
CA SER A 54 3.19 8.05 -31.68
C SER A 54 1.81 8.33 -31.08
N TYR A 55 1.66 8.13 -29.77
CA TYR A 55 0.42 8.44 -29.06
C TYR A 55 0.17 9.94 -28.97
N TRP A 56 1.22 10.76 -28.84
CA TRP A 56 1.07 12.21 -28.89
C TRP A 56 0.63 12.66 -30.27
N ASP A 57 1.31 12.20 -31.32
CA ASP A 57 1.00 12.57 -32.71
C ASP A 57 -0.44 12.22 -33.09
N ALA A 58 -0.98 11.13 -32.54
CA ALA A 58 -2.35 10.70 -32.75
C ALA A 58 -3.39 11.60 -32.04
N ILE A 59 -3.12 12.04 -30.81
CA ILE A 59 -4.08 12.83 -30.02
C ILE A 59 -3.95 14.34 -30.25
N ARG A 60 -2.74 14.83 -30.52
CA ARG A 60 -2.39 16.26 -30.64
C ARG A 60 -3.31 17.06 -31.57
N PRO A 61 -3.70 16.58 -32.78
CA PRO A 61 -4.57 17.35 -33.67
C PRO A 61 -5.98 17.61 -33.11
N LYS A 62 -6.39 16.87 -32.08
CA LYS A 62 -7.69 16.99 -31.41
C LYS A 62 -7.67 17.99 -30.24
N LEU A 63 -6.52 18.63 -29.96
CA LEU A 63 -6.29 19.47 -28.79
C LEU A 63 -6.02 20.93 -29.17
N LYS A 64 -6.42 21.86 -28.29
CA LYS A 64 -6.02 23.27 -28.32
C LYS A 64 -4.81 23.46 -27.41
N LEU A 65 -3.63 23.60 -28.01
CA LEU A 65 -2.37 23.68 -27.28
C LEU A 65 -2.09 25.10 -26.79
N GLU A 66 -1.73 25.26 -25.53
CA GLU A 66 -1.28 26.54 -24.96
C GLU A 66 -0.02 26.34 -24.13
N ARG A 67 1.03 27.11 -24.44
CA ARG A 67 2.27 27.06 -23.69
C ARG A 67 2.19 27.95 -22.46
N VAL A 68 2.51 27.40 -21.29
CA VAL A 68 2.44 28.09 -19.98
C VAL A 68 3.82 28.24 -19.34
N GLY A 69 3.97 29.31 -18.56
CA GLY A 69 5.16 29.56 -17.74
C GLY A 69 5.04 28.96 -16.33
N PRO A 70 6.15 28.78 -15.61
CA PRO A 70 6.11 28.32 -14.23
C PRO A 70 5.57 29.41 -13.30
N ASN A 71 4.83 29.00 -12.26
CA ASN A 71 4.43 29.88 -11.18
C ASN A 71 5.66 30.37 -10.38
N GLN A 72 5.78 31.68 -10.17
CA GLN A 72 6.95 32.30 -9.53
C GLN A 72 7.09 31.94 -8.05
N LEU A 73 5.97 31.87 -7.31
CA LEU A 73 5.96 31.49 -5.89
C LEU A 73 6.50 30.07 -5.71
N VAL A 74 5.99 29.13 -6.52
CA VAL A 74 6.44 27.73 -6.51
C VAL A 74 7.90 27.61 -6.95
N THR A 75 8.36 28.42 -7.89
CA THR A 75 9.77 28.43 -8.35
C THR A 75 10.71 28.91 -7.25
N ALA A 76 10.35 29.99 -6.54
CA ALA A 76 11.16 30.59 -5.50
C ALA A 76 11.17 29.77 -4.19
N HIS A 77 10.22 28.87 -3.99
CA HIS A 77 10.07 28.11 -2.76
C HIS A 77 11.21 27.11 -2.51
N ARG A 78 11.64 27.04 -1.25
CA ARG A 78 12.66 26.10 -0.76
C ARG A 78 12.00 25.01 0.07
N TYR A 79 11.89 23.81 -0.49
CA TYR A 79 11.29 22.66 0.18
C TYR A 79 12.20 22.15 1.29
N LYS A 80 11.59 21.69 2.38
CA LYS A 80 12.31 21.02 3.48
C LYS A 80 12.62 19.56 3.14
N GLU A 81 11.76 18.91 2.38
CA GLU A 81 11.81 17.49 2.05
C GLU A 81 12.11 17.30 0.54
N ALA A 82 13.24 16.65 0.22
CA ALA A 82 13.62 16.38 -1.17
C ALA A 82 12.61 15.46 -1.88
N SER A 83 11.91 14.59 -1.13
CA SER A 83 10.84 13.72 -1.62
C SER A 83 9.68 14.53 -2.22
N VAL A 84 9.30 15.63 -1.58
CA VAL A 84 8.25 16.54 -2.06
C VAL A 84 8.77 17.44 -3.17
N GLU A 85 10.02 17.93 -3.06
CA GLU A 85 10.63 18.78 -4.09
C GLU A 85 10.68 18.12 -5.47
N ARG A 86 10.89 16.79 -5.53
CA ARG A 86 10.84 16.01 -6.79
C ARG A 86 9.51 16.19 -7.54
N TYR A 87 8.45 16.56 -6.83
CA TYR A 87 7.12 16.82 -7.34
C TYR A 87 6.76 18.31 -7.42
N ARG A 88 7.73 19.23 -7.41
CA ARG A 88 7.50 20.69 -7.61
C ARG A 88 6.60 21.02 -8.82
N TYR A 89 6.69 20.22 -9.87
CA TYR A 89 5.84 20.36 -11.06
C TYR A 89 4.34 20.16 -10.78
N ALA A 90 3.97 19.35 -9.79
CA ALA A 90 2.58 19.16 -9.36
C ALA A 90 2.05 20.46 -8.72
N HIS A 91 2.84 21.11 -7.87
CA HIS A 91 2.48 22.42 -7.32
C HIS A 91 2.36 23.50 -8.41
N HIS A 92 3.20 23.48 -9.45
CA HIS A 92 2.96 24.36 -10.60
C HIS A 92 1.60 24.08 -11.27
N ALA A 93 1.23 22.81 -11.43
CA ALA A 93 -0.06 22.44 -11.99
C ALA A 93 -1.24 22.88 -11.12
N ASP A 94 -1.10 22.92 -9.79
CA ASP A 94 -2.15 23.41 -8.87
C ASP A 94 -2.55 24.86 -9.13
N PHE A 95 -1.59 25.74 -9.41
CA PHE A 95 -1.90 27.12 -9.78
C PHE A 95 -2.44 27.22 -11.20
N ILE A 96 -1.77 26.57 -12.16
CA ILE A 96 -2.14 26.66 -13.58
C ILE A 96 -3.57 26.13 -13.83
N ARG A 97 -3.94 25.00 -13.21
CA ARG A 97 -5.28 24.40 -13.39
C ARG A 97 -6.38 25.37 -12.95
N LEU A 98 -6.18 26.01 -11.81
CA LEU A 98 -7.18 26.88 -11.20
C LEU A 98 -7.26 28.22 -11.95
N GLU A 99 -6.11 28.82 -12.27
CA GLU A 99 -6.03 30.02 -13.11
C GLU A 99 -6.77 29.82 -14.44
N LYS A 100 -6.51 28.71 -15.13
CA LYS A 100 -7.07 28.47 -16.47
C LYS A 100 -8.56 28.14 -16.45
N VAL A 101 -9.01 27.35 -15.48
CA VAL A 101 -10.43 27.02 -15.37
C VAL A 101 -11.26 28.22 -14.90
N ILE A 102 -10.70 29.14 -14.11
CA ILE A 102 -11.36 30.43 -13.77
C ILE A 102 -11.40 31.36 -14.98
N GLU A 103 -10.30 31.49 -15.71
CA GLU A 103 -10.18 32.36 -16.89
C GLU A 103 -11.22 32.00 -17.96
N ARG A 104 -11.36 30.70 -18.25
CA ARG A 104 -12.11 30.21 -19.42
C ARG A 104 -13.45 29.56 -19.06
N GLY A 105 -13.65 29.17 -17.80
CA GLY A 105 -14.67 28.21 -17.40
C GLY A 105 -14.41 26.81 -17.98
N GLY A 106 -15.11 25.81 -17.52
CA GLY A 106 -15.06 24.44 -18.04
C GLY A 106 -14.72 23.42 -16.98
N ILE A 107 -14.15 22.30 -17.42
CA ILE A 107 -13.81 21.16 -16.57
C ILE A 107 -12.30 20.93 -16.64
N TYR A 108 -11.60 21.18 -15.55
CA TYR A 108 -10.24 20.68 -15.38
C TYR A 108 -10.24 19.22 -14.95
N ALA A 109 -9.31 18.44 -15.49
CA ALA A 109 -8.97 17.12 -14.98
C ALA A 109 -7.46 16.87 -15.05
N ASP A 110 -6.91 16.15 -14.07
CA ASP A 110 -5.53 15.65 -14.13
C ASP A 110 -5.36 14.73 -15.34
N ILE A 111 -4.15 14.72 -15.92
CA ILE A 111 -3.85 14.00 -17.18
C ILE A 111 -4.07 12.47 -17.10
N ASP A 112 -4.13 11.94 -15.89
CA ASP A 112 -4.32 10.54 -15.55
C ASP A 112 -5.76 10.30 -15.03
N THR A 113 -6.73 11.05 -15.57
CA THR A 113 -8.16 10.86 -15.31
C THR A 113 -8.82 10.13 -16.49
N LEU A 114 -9.28 8.90 -16.27
CA LEU A 114 -10.02 8.12 -17.26
C LEU A 114 -11.53 8.39 -17.10
N PHE A 115 -12.20 8.87 -18.14
CA PHE A 115 -13.64 9.11 -18.12
C PHE A 115 -14.38 7.85 -18.51
N VAL A 116 -15.39 7.48 -17.72
CA VAL A 116 -16.16 6.25 -17.91
C VAL A 116 -17.64 6.53 -18.18
N ARG A 117 -18.15 7.71 -17.81
CA ARG A 117 -19.51 8.18 -18.12
C ARG A 117 -19.55 9.70 -18.27
N PRO A 118 -20.49 10.25 -19.07
CA PRO A 118 -20.69 11.69 -19.16
C PRO A 118 -21.19 12.25 -17.83
N PHE A 119 -20.81 13.49 -17.52
CA PHE A 119 -21.36 14.19 -16.36
C PHE A 119 -22.85 14.49 -16.54
N PRO A 120 -23.67 14.42 -15.49
CA PRO A 120 -25.08 14.77 -15.57
C PRO A 120 -25.26 16.26 -15.86
N ALA A 121 -26.28 16.60 -16.65
CA ALA A 121 -26.57 17.97 -17.07
C ALA A 121 -26.74 18.96 -15.89
N GLU A 122 -27.17 18.48 -14.73
CA GLU A 122 -27.33 19.29 -13.52
C GLU A 122 -26.00 19.85 -12.99
N LEU A 123 -24.87 19.18 -13.22
CA LEU A 123 -23.55 19.71 -12.81
C LEU A 123 -23.14 20.91 -13.67
N TYR A 124 -23.52 20.93 -14.96
CA TYR A 124 -23.22 22.06 -15.85
C TYR A 124 -24.00 23.33 -15.50
N LYS A 125 -25.11 23.21 -14.75
CA LYS A 125 -25.91 24.34 -14.25
C LYS A 125 -25.35 24.95 -12.95
N LYS A 126 -24.28 24.36 -12.39
CA LYS A 126 -23.62 24.89 -11.18
C LYS A 126 -22.62 25.98 -11.56
N THR A 127 -22.19 26.75 -10.57
CA THR A 127 -21.13 27.76 -10.72
C THR A 127 -19.74 27.21 -10.41
N PHE A 128 -19.63 26.28 -9.46
CA PHE A 128 -18.39 25.61 -9.09
C PHE A 128 -18.69 24.22 -8.52
N VAL A 129 -17.92 23.21 -8.93
CA VAL A 129 -18.06 21.81 -8.47
C VAL A 129 -16.70 21.24 -8.12
N LEU A 130 -16.62 20.60 -6.95
CA LEU A 130 -15.51 19.73 -6.54
C LEU A 130 -16.03 18.40 -6.01
N GLY A 131 -15.21 17.36 -6.10
CA GLY A 131 -15.45 16.10 -5.42
C GLY A 131 -14.80 16.07 -4.04
N LYS A 132 -15.51 15.50 -3.07
CA LYS A 132 -14.91 15.11 -1.78
C LYS A 132 -13.86 14.02 -2.01
N GLU A 133 -12.76 14.03 -1.28
CA GLU A 133 -11.86 12.88 -1.19
C GLU A 133 -11.91 12.25 0.20
N GLY A 134 -11.15 11.17 0.39
CA GLY A 134 -10.99 10.57 1.71
C GLY A 134 -10.37 11.58 2.70
N GLU A 135 -10.44 11.28 3.99
CA GLU A 135 -9.74 12.09 4.97
C GLU A 135 -8.23 12.05 4.71
N ILE A 136 -7.59 13.21 4.84
CA ILE A 136 -6.13 13.32 4.74
C ILE A 136 -5.54 13.60 6.10
N PHE A 137 -4.35 13.05 6.33
CA PHE A 137 -3.63 13.28 7.58
C PHE A 137 -2.97 14.66 7.55
N ASP A 138 -3.46 15.59 8.37
CA ASP A 138 -2.88 16.91 8.51
C ASP A 138 -1.64 16.85 9.40
N ARG A 139 -0.46 16.96 8.78
CA ARG A 139 0.84 16.94 9.47
C ARG A 139 1.00 18.04 10.52
N LYS A 140 0.25 19.15 10.43
CA LYS A 140 0.33 20.24 11.42
C LYS A 140 -0.44 19.92 12.68
N THR A 141 -1.61 19.31 12.54
CA THR A 141 -2.52 19.02 13.66
C THR A 141 -2.42 17.58 14.16
N ASN A 142 -1.73 16.72 13.40
CA ASN A 142 -1.57 15.29 13.65
C ASN A 142 -2.92 14.56 13.78
N LYS A 143 -3.89 14.96 12.94
CA LYS A 143 -5.27 14.46 12.93
C LYS A 143 -5.76 14.28 11.49
N PRO A 144 -6.66 13.30 11.25
CA PRO A 144 -7.39 13.23 9.99
C PRO A 144 -8.29 14.47 9.84
N ARG A 145 -8.36 15.01 8.62
CA ARG A 145 -9.26 16.10 8.25
C ARG A 145 -9.96 15.77 6.94
N LEU A 146 -11.22 16.21 6.84
CA LEU A 146 -11.94 16.25 5.57
C LEU A 146 -11.14 17.10 4.57
N SER A 147 -11.21 16.71 3.29
CA SER A 147 -10.56 17.46 2.22
C SER A 147 -11.32 17.32 0.90
N LEU A 148 -11.07 18.28 0.00
CA LEU A 148 -11.61 18.28 -1.35
C LEU A 148 -10.46 18.07 -2.33
N CYS A 149 -10.66 17.24 -3.34
CA CYS A 149 -9.60 16.96 -4.30
C CYS A 149 -9.68 17.88 -5.53
N ASN A 150 -8.54 18.44 -5.90
CA ASN A 150 -8.39 19.36 -7.02
C ASN A 150 -8.00 18.67 -8.34
N ALA A 151 -8.02 17.34 -8.38
CA ALA A 151 -7.75 16.57 -9.60
C ALA A 151 -8.87 16.70 -10.64
N LEU A 152 -10.08 17.11 -10.23
CA LEU A 152 -11.19 17.43 -11.13
C LEU A 152 -11.95 18.66 -10.60
N ILE A 153 -12.08 19.69 -11.44
CA ILE A 153 -12.73 20.96 -11.09
C ILE A 153 -13.70 21.33 -12.20
N MET A 154 -14.97 21.58 -11.89
CA MET A 154 -15.89 22.21 -12.83
C MET A 154 -16.15 23.65 -12.39
N CYS A 155 -15.97 24.61 -13.29
CA CYS A 155 -15.96 26.03 -12.95
C CYS A 155 -16.67 26.85 -14.03
N ALA A 156 -17.62 27.68 -13.63
CA ALA A 156 -18.14 28.74 -14.47
C ALA A 156 -17.05 29.83 -14.65
N PRO A 157 -16.94 30.48 -15.83
CA PRO A 157 -15.97 31.56 -16.02
C PRO A 157 -16.08 32.63 -14.93
N GLY A 158 -14.97 32.94 -14.26
CA GLY A 158 -14.91 33.95 -13.19
C GLY A 158 -15.62 33.58 -11.89
N ALA A 159 -15.99 32.31 -11.68
CA ALA A 159 -16.68 31.84 -10.48
C ALA A 159 -16.01 32.34 -9.18
N GLU A 160 -16.82 32.87 -8.27
CA GLU A 160 -16.34 33.52 -7.05
C GLU A 160 -15.57 32.58 -6.13
N PHE A 161 -16.04 31.33 -5.97
CA PHE A 161 -15.33 30.32 -5.17
C PHE A 161 -13.89 30.12 -5.67
N GLY A 162 -13.72 29.91 -6.99
CA GLY A 162 -12.41 29.73 -7.61
C GLY A 162 -11.50 30.94 -7.38
N ARG A 163 -12.02 32.16 -7.53
CA ARG A 163 -11.23 33.39 -7.29
C ARG A 163 -10.74 33.48 -5.84
N ARG A 164 -11.63 33.25 -4.87
CA ARG A 164 -11.27 33.23 -3.43
C ARG A 164 -10.21 32.18 -3.13
N TRP A 165 -10.34 31.00 -3.73
CA TRP A 165 -9.37 29.93 -3.60
C TRP A 165 -8.01 30.34 -4.16
N LEU A 166 -7.97 30.83 -5.41
CA LEU A 166 -6.72 31.27 -6.05
C LEU A 166 -6.02 32.40 -5.28
N GLU A 167 -6.79 33.39 -4.81
CA GLU A 167 -6.28 34.48 -3.96
C GLU A 167 -5.67 33.94 -2.65
N GLY A 168 -6.32 32.96 -2.03
CA GLY A 168 -5.87 32.33 -0.79
C GLY A 168 -4.67 31.39 -0.96
N MET A 169 -4.47 30.78 -2.13
CA MET A 169 -3.41 29.78 -2.35
C MET A 169 -2.02 30.33 -2.03
N SER A 170 -1.74 31.58 -2.38
CA SER A 170 -0.41 32.18 -2.14
C SER A 170 -0.07 32.26 -0.66
N ALA A 171 -1.04 32.59 0.20
CA ALA A 171 -0.86 32.67 1.64
C ALA A 171 -0.76 31.29 2.31
N HIS A 172 -1.38 30.27 1.71
CA HIS A 172 -1.40 28.89 2.23
C HIS A 172 -0.31 28.00 1.63
N PHE A 173 0.43 28.46 0.62
CA PHE A 173 1.47 27.67 0.00
C PHE A 173 2.68 27.55 0.92
N ASP A 174 2.82 26.38 1.55
CA ASP A 174 3.91 26.04 2.47
C ASP A 174 4.83 24.93 1.95
N GLY A 175 4.61 24.51 0.70
CA GLY A 175 5.34 23.41 0.07
C GLY A 175 4.86 22.01 0.47
N SER A 176 3.84 21.89 1.33
CA SER A 176 3.16 20.60 1.58
C SER A 176 2.17 20.26 0.46
N TRP A 177 1.86 18.97 0.34
CA TRP A 177 1.01 18.44 -0.74
C TRP A 177 -0.42 18.97 -0.72
N SER A 178 -0.97 19.24 0.48
CA SER A 178 -2.42 19.37 0.67
C SER A 178 -2.88 20.75 1.13
N ASN A 179 -2.01 21.56 1.76
CA ASN A 179 -2.46 22.75 2.50
C ASN A 179 -3.22 23.77 1.62
N HIS A 180 -2.66 24.09 0.45
CA HIS A 180 -3.22 25.07 -0.47
C HIS A 180 -4.19 24.47 -1.52
N SER A 181 -4.06 23.16 -1.78
CA SER A 181 -4.68 22.44 -2.89
C SER A 181 -5.88 21.61 -2.48
N THR A 182 -5.97 21.17 -1.21
CA THR A 182 -7.08 20.31 -0.75
C THR A 182 -7.68 20.72 0.60
N LEU A 183 -6.89 21.22 1.54
CA LEU A 183 -7.37 21.73 2.84
C LEU A 183 -8.00 23.11 2.71
N LEU A 184 -7.33 24.06 2.04
CA LEU A 184 -7.88 25.39 1.79
C LEU A 184 -9.26 25.37 1.10
N PRO A 185 -9.50 24.63 0.00
CA PRO A 185 -10.84 24.58 -0.59
C PRO A 185 -11.88 23.95 0.33
N GLN A 186 -11.52 23.00 1.21
CA GLN A 186 -12.43 22.50 2.24
C GLN A 186 -12.82 23.61 3.22
N GLU A 187 -11.86 24.38 3.73
CA GLU A 187 -12.11 25.50 4.65
C GLU A 187 -12.96 26.60 3.99
N LEU A 188 -12.73 26.88 2.70
CA LEU A 188 -13.55 27.81 1.94
C LEU A 188 -14.96 27.28 1.68
N ALA A 189 -15.14 25.97 1.46
CA ALA A 189 -16.46 25.37 1.26
C ALA A 189 -17.30 25.42 2.54
N GLU A 190 -16.68 25.32 3.71
CA GLU A 190 -17.34 25.51 5.01
C GLU A 190 -17.73 26.98 5.24
N GLN A 191 -16.88 27.93 4.83
CA GLN A 191 -17.15 29.36 4.96
C GLN A 191 -18.16 29.91 3.95
N PHE A 192 -18.17 29.36 2.73
CA PHE A 192 -18.97 29.83 1.61
C PHE A 192 -19.72 28.68 0.91
N PRO A 193 -20.62 27.97 1.64
CA PRO A 193 -21.28 26.77 1.11
C PRO A 193 -22.16 27.05 -0.11
N ASP A 194 -22.70 28.26 -0.24
CA ASP A 194 -23.55 28.66 -1.38
C ASP A 194 -22.77 28.86 -2.68
N LEU A 195 -21.44 28.97 -2.62
CA LEU A 195 -20.60 29.23 -3.79
C LEU A 195 -20.09 27.94 -4.47
N ILE A 196 -20.35 26.76 -3.88
CA ILE A 196 -19.82 25.50 -4.36
C ILE A 196 -20.83 24.36 -4.23
N HIS A 197 -20.85 23.47 -5.22
CA HIS A 197 -21.50 22.17 -5.13
C HIS A 197 -20.46 21.09 -4.85
N LEU A 198 -20.69 20.26 -3.84
CA LEU A 198 -19.79 19.16 -3.48
C LEU A 198 -20.36 17.83 -3.94
N GLU A 199 -19.70 17.21 -4.92
CA GLU A 199 -19.99 15.85 -5.34
C GLU A 199 -19.45 14.83 -4.31
N PRO A 200 -20.17 13.71 -4.09
CA PRO A 200 -19.67 12.64 -3.24
C PRO A 200 -18.39 12.05 -3.84
N GLN A 201 -17.51 11.51 -2.98
CA GLN A 201 -16.22 10.96 -3.41
C GLN A 201 -16.33 9.98 -4.57
N ARG A 202 -17.35 9.11 -4.55
CA ARG A 202 -17.59 8.12 -5.60
C ARG A 202 -17.75 8.70 -7.01
N SER A 203 -18.24 9.94 -7.16
CA SER A 203 -18.49 10.53 -8.48
C SER A 203 -17.21 10.62 -9.30
N PHE A 204 -16.09 10.98 -8.66
CA PHE A 204 -14.80 11.25 -9.32
C PHE A 204 -13.64 10.36 -8.81
N TYR A 205 -13.73 9.85 -7.59
CA TYR A 205 -12.63 9.19 -6.86
C TYR A 205 -13.07 7.87 -6.21
N PHE A 206 -13.83 7.06 -6.96
CA PHE A 206 -14.37 5.77 -6.48
C PHE A 206 -13.27 4.77 -6.05
N PHE A 207 -12.15 4.74 -6.78
CA PHE A 207 -10.96 3.96 -6.43
C PHE A 207 -9.98 4.87 -5.67
N PRO A 208 -9.81 4.70 -4.35
CA PRO A 208 -8.94 5.55 -3.56
C PRO A 208 -7.45 5.23 -3.81
N PRO A 209 -6.54 6.16 -3.47
CA PRO A 209 -5.10 5.96 -3.55
C PRO A 209 -4.60 5.04 -2.42
N SER A 210 -5.06 3.79 -2.38
CA SER A 210 -4.69 2.79 -1.37
C SER A 210 -4.36 1.46 -2.03
N ARG A 211 -3.68 0.55 -1.31
CA ARG A 211 -3.37 -0.80 -1.79
C ARG A 211 -4.62 -1.52 -2.31
N ALA A 212 -5.69 -1.48 -1.53
CA ALA A 212 -6.97 -2.07 -1.92
C ALA A 212 -7.61 -1.38 -3.14
N GLY A 213 -7.52 -0.04 -3.22
CA GLY A 213 -8.02 0.71 -4.37
C GLY A 213 -7.31 0.36 -5.67
N PHE A 214 -5.98 0.28 -5.65
CA PHE A 214 -5.19 -0.10 -6.82
C PHE A 214 -5.35 -1.57 -7.20
N ALA A 215 -5.44 -2.48 -6.23
CA ALA A 215 -5.69 -3.88 -6.52
C ALA A 215 -7.09 -4.08 -7.13
N ALA A 216 -8.12 -3.42 -6.59
CA ALA A 216 -9.46 -3.40 -7.19
C ALA A 216 -9.47 -2.87 -8.64
N LEU A 217 -8.54 -1.96 -8.97
CA LEU A 217 -8.45 -1.33 -10.28
C LEU A 217 -7.62 -2.15 -11.29
N PHE A 218 -6.45 -2.66 -10.88
CA PHE A 218 -5.45 -3.26 -11.76
C PHE A 218 -5.33 -4.79 -11.64
N GLU A 219 -5.92 -5.41 -10.62
CA GLU A 219 -5.76 -6.85 -10.35
C GLU A 219 -7.10 -7.59 -10.33
N ASP A 220 -8.19 -6.89 -9.99
CA ASP A 220 -9.53 -7.45 -9.92
C ASP A 220 -10.46 -6.85 -10.98
N LYS A 221 -11.63 -7.47 -11.16
CA LYS A 221 -12.72 -7.01 -12.03
C LYS A 221 -13.93 -6.59 -11.21
N GLN A 222 -13.91 -5.34 -10.80
CA GLN A 222 -14.98 -4.68 -10.06
C GLN A 222 -15.97 -4.03 -11.04
N PRO A 223 -17.29 -4.14 -10.80
CA PRO A 223 -18.27 -3.35 -11.54
C PRO A 223 -18.07 -1.88 -11.20
N ILE A 224 -18.18 -1.01 -12.20
CA ILE A 224 -18.14 0.45 -11.99
C ILE A 224 -19.60 0.93 -11.86
N PRO A 225 -20.04 1.44 -10.70
CA PRO A 225 -21.41 1.93 -10.50
C PRO A 225 -21.79 3.08 -11.45
N ASN A 226 -23.09 3.25 -11.72
CA ASN A 226 -23.59 4.23 -12.70
C ASN A 226 -23.39 5.70 -12.32
N ASP A 227 -23.21 5.98 -11.03
CA ASP A 227 -22.91 7.29 -10.46
C ASP A 227 -21.40 7.60 -10.44
N VAL A 228 -20.55 6.75 -11.03
CA VAL A 228 -19.12 7.03 -11.24
C VAL A 228 -18.89 7.54 -12.66
N TYR A 229 -18.35 8.75 -12.78
CA TYR A 229 -18.12 9.45 -14.05
C TYR A 229 -16.67 9.39 -14.51
N SER A 230 -15.72 9.34 -13.58
CA SER A 230 -14.29 9.26 -13.87
C SER A 230 -13.54 8.40 -12.86
N ILE A 231 -12.35 7.97 -13.27
CA ILE A 231 -11.39 7.23 -12.46
C ILE A 231 -10.09 8.04 -12.49
N HIS A 232 -9.74 8.69 -11.38
CA HIS A 232 -8.42 9.27 -11.19
C HIS A 232 -7.42 8.15 -10.88
N LEU A 233 -6.34 8.06 -11.66
CA LEU A 233 -5.40 6.95 -11.55
C LEU A 233 -4.33 7.18 -10.49
N TRP A 234 -4.16 8.38 -9.95
CA TRP A 234 -3.12 8.67 -8.93
C TRP A 234 -1.72 8.24 -9.37
N GLN A 235 -1.38 8.51 -10.63
CA GLN A 235 -0.22 7.99 -11.35
C GLN A 235 1.06 7.97 -10.52
N HIS A 236 1.34 9.06 -9.79
CA HIS A 236 2.56 9.22 -9.00
C HIS A 236 2.78 8.14 -7.92
N LEU A 237 1.75 7.36 -7.56
CA LEU A 237 1.81 6.29 -6.56
C LEU A 237 2.20 4.92 -7.12
N TRP A 238 2.10 4.69 -8.43
CA TRP A 238 2.40 3.39 -9.06
C TRP A 238 3.24 3.49 -10.34
N TRP A 239 3.50 4.71 -10.86
CA TRP A 239 4.19 4.86 -12.15
C TRP A 239 5.61 4.27 -12.19
N ASP A 240 6.37 4.46 -11.12
CA ASP A 240 7.76 3.99 -11.01
C ASP A 240 7.77 2.53 -10.56
N ARG A 241 8.53 1.68 -11.26
CA ARG A 241 8.65 0.25 -10.94
C ARG A 241 9.17 -0.01 -9.51
N GLY A 242 9.88 0.95 -8.92
CA GLY A 242 10.33 0.86 -7.52
C GLY A 242 9.27 1.22 -6.47
N ARG A 243 8.12 1.78 -6.86
CA ARG A 243 7.04 2.21 -5.96
C ARG A 243 6.06 1.06 -5.65
N VAL A 244 6.58 0.05 -4.95
CA VAL A 244 5.83 -1.15 -4.55
C VAL A 244 5.06 -1.00 -3.23
N ASP A 245 5.09 0.19 -2.64
CA ASP A 245 4.39 0.55 -1.41
C ASP A 245 2.86 0.57 -1.56
N PHE A 246 2.35 0.66 -2.80
CA PHE A 246 0.92 0.69 -3.10
C PHE A 246 0.46 -0.49 -3.97
N THR A 247 1.22 -0.85 -5.00
CA THR A 247 0.92 -1.97 -5.90
C THR A 247 2.20 -2.36 -6.64
N GLU A 248 2.27 -3.59 -7.13
CA GLU A 248 3.34 -4.01 -8.05
C GLU A 248 3.07 -3.56 -9.49
N PHE A 249 1.85 -3.09 -9.78
CA PHE A 249 1.51 -2.53 -11.08
C PHE A 249 2.34 -1.26 -11.34
N HIS A 250 2.89 -1.12 -12.55
CA HIS A 250 3.66 0.06 -12.93
C HIS A 250 3.49 0.42 -14.40
N GLN A 251 3.98 1.59 -14.83
CA GLN A 251 3.77 2.11 -16.20
C GLN A 251 4.16 1.10 -17.29
N GLY A 252 5.19 0.30 -17.05
CA GLY A 252 5.71 -0.67 -18.02
C GLY A 252 4.81 -1.89 -18.22
N LEU A 253 3.87 -2.14 -17.30
CA LEU A 253 2.85 -3.19 -17.42
C LEU A 253 1.59 -2.69 -18.13
N LEU A 254 1.33 -1.38 -18.12
CA LEU A 254 0.22 -0.75 -18.82
C LEU A 254 0.53 -0.64 -20.32
N THR A 255 0.43 -1.78 -20.98
CA THR A 255 0.64 -1.95 -22.42
C THR A 255 -0.69 -2.02 -23.16
N ARG A 256 -0.64 -1.89 -24.49
CA ARG A 256 -1.83 -2.11 -25.33
C ARG A 256 -2.36 -3.53 -25.15
N GLU A 257 -1.47 -4.51 -25.07
CA GLU A 257 -1.82 -5.91 -24.85
C GLU A 257 -2.53 -6.11 -23.51
N TYR A 258 -2.03 -5.49 -22.43
CA TYR A 258 -2.67 -5.51 -21.12
C TYR A 258 -4.12 -5.01 -21.20
N VAL A 259 -4.33 -3.81 -21.75
CA VAL A 259 -5.67 -3.22 -21.87
C VAL A 259 -6.59 -4.06 -22.79
N ALA A 260 -6.02 -4.67 -23.84
CA ALA A 260 -6.78 -5.46 -24.79
C ALA A 260 -7.18 -6.85 -24.28
N LYS A 261 -6.38 -7.47 -23.40
CA LYS A 261 -6.50 -8.91 -23.06
C LYS A 261 -6.80 -9.19 -21.60
N GLU A 262 -6.25 -8.42 -20.68
CA GLU A 262 -6.51 -8.66 -19.25
C GLU A 262 -7.95 -8.30 -18.92
N GLU A 263 -8.52 -8.96 -17.92
CA GLU A 263 -9.90 -8.75 -17.47
C GLU A 263 -9.91 -8.10 -16.09
N THR A 264 -9.32 -6.92 -15.98
CA THR A 264 -9.31 -6.07 -14.78
C THR A 264 -10.30 -4.92 -14.94
N THR A 265 -10.63 -4.23 -13.86
CA THR A 265 -11.50 -3.06 -13.89
C THR A 265 -10.95 -1.99 -14.83
N TYR A 266 -9.65 -1.68 -14.73
CA TYR A 266 -9.00 -0.71 -15.58
C TYR A 266 -8.97 -1.15 -17.04
N SER A 267 -8.53 -2.39 -17.32
CA SER A 267 -8.42 -2.84 -18.71
C SER A 267 -9.78 -2.83 -19.38
N ALA A 268 -10.83 -3.29 -18.71
CA ALA A 268 -12.20 -3.27 -19.23
C ALA A 268 -12.70 -1.83 -19.48
N ALA A 269 -12.46 -0.90 -18.55
CA ALA A 269 -12.86 0.49 -18.67
C ALA A 269 -12.12 1.25 -19.78
N ALA A 270 -10.82 0.99 -19.95
CA ALA A 270 -9.97 1.70 -20.91
C ALA A 270 -10.02 1.12 -22.33
N ARG A 271 -10.42 -0.16 -22.47
CA ARG A 271 -10.45 -0.89 -23.76
C ARG A 271 -11.18 -0.20 -24.90
N PRO A 272 -12.36 0.45 -24.69
CA PRO A 272 -13.06 1.15 -25.76
C PRO A 272 -12.24 2.27 -26.40
N PHE A 273 -11.27 2.82 -25.67
CA PHE A 273 -10.46 3.96 -26.10
C PHE A 273 -9.11 3.56 -26.68
N LEU A 274 -8.87 2.25 -26.87
CA LEU A 274 -7.61 1.75 -27.41
C LEU A 274 -7.33 2.32 -28.81
N PRO A 275 -6.10 2.82 -29.05
CA PRO A 275 -5.71 3.23 -30.39
C PRO A 275 -5.63 2.03 -31.36
N PRO A 276 -5.74 2.29 -32.68
CA PRO A 276 -5.47 1.29 -33.71
C PRO A 276 -4.13 0.57 -33.49
N GLN A 277 -4.09 -0.73 -33.83
CA GLN A 277 -2.91 -1.57 -33.59
C GLN A 277 -1.65 -1.05 -34.31
N SER A 278 -1.81 -0.35 -35.43
CA SER A 278 -0.71 0.27 -36.17
C SER A 278 0.12 1.26 -35.34
N LEU A 279 -0.49 1.95 -34.37
CA LEU A 279 0.22 2.89 -33.49
C LEU A 279 1.07 2.22 -32.40
N ALA A 280 0.86 0.91 -32.17
CA ALA A 280 1.60 0.14 -31.17
C ALA A 280 2.96 -0.36 -31.68
N HIS A 281 3.17 -0.41 -33.01
CA HIS A 281 4.35 -1.01 -33.62
C HIS A 281 5.56 -0.08 -33.72
N THR A 282 5.43 1.20 -33.34
CA THR A 282 6.48 2.20 -33.59
C THR A 282 7.38 2.57 -32.41
N GLU A 283 7.08 2.24 -31.15
CA GLU A 283 7.93 2.70 -30.04
C GLU A 283 8.19 1.65 -28.93
N ALA A 284 9.46 1.52 -28.55
CA ALA A 284 10.01 0.99 -27.29
C ALA A 284 9.94 -0.53 -26.97
N GLY A 285 9.01 -1.31 -27.53
CA GLY A 285 8.74 -2.68 -27.03
C GLY A 285 9.90 -3.70 -27.11
N ILE A 286 10.79 -3.63 -28.11
CA ILE A 286 11.88 -4.61 -28.29
C ILE A 286 13.14 -4.22 -27.52
N ILE A 287 13.53 -2.94 -27.60
CA ILE A 287 14.74 -2.43 -26.92
C ILE A 287 14.54 -2.47 -25.40
N GLN A 288 13.35 -2.14 -24.90
CA GLN A 288 13.06 -2.15 -23.47
C GLN A 288 13.09 -3.58 -22.91
N ARG A 289 12.51 -4.57 -23.62
CA ARG A 289 12.60 -6.00 -23.24
C ARG A 289 14.05 -6.51 -23.22
N LEU A 290 14.88 -6.11 -24.18
CA LEU A 290 16.29 -6.52 -24.25
C LEU A 290 17.14 -5.87 -23.14
N VAL A 291 16.94 -4.58 -22.86
CA VAL A 291 17.61 -3.87 -21.77
C VAL A 291 17.18 -4.43 -20.40
N GLU A 292 15.92 -4.85 -20.27
CA GLU A 292 15.36 -5.39 -19.04
C GLU A 292 15.83 -6.83 -18.76
N ALA A 293 15.91 -7.67 -19.80
CA ALA A 293 16.56 -8.97 -19.71
C ALA A 293 18.04 -8.84 -19.28
N ALA A 294 18.77 -7.87 -19.85
CA ALA A 294 20.17 -7.62 -19.52
C ALA A 294 20.37 -7.07 -18.10
N ARG A 295 19.52 -6.16 -17.62
CA ARG A 295 19.58 -5.63 -16.24
C ARG A 295 19.24 -6.68 -15.19
N ASN A 296 18.19 -7.48 -15.40
CA ASN A 296 17.80 -8.54 -14.47
C ASN A 296 18.91 -9.62 -14.37
N ALA A 297 19.55 -9.95 -15.50
CA ALA A 297 20.71 -10.84 -15.50
C ALA A 297 21.90 -10.23 -14.73
N SER A 298 22.21 -8.95 -14.93
CA SER A 298 23.32 -8.26 -14.24
C SER A 298 23.12 -8.17 -12.73
N ALA A 299 21.91 -7.84 -12.25
CA ALA A 299 21.61 -7.73 -10.83
C ALA A 299 21.69 -9.10 -10.11
N LYS A 300 21.25 -10.16 -10.79
CA LYS A 300 21.35 -11.54 -10.29
C LYS A 300 22.82 -11.98 -10.17
N VAL A 301 23.64 -11.69 -11.19
CA VAL A 301 25.08 -12.00 -11.19
C VAL A 301 25.84 -11.21 -10.13
N GLU A 302 25.53 -9.94 -9.92
CA GLU A 302 26.20 -9.10 -8.90
C GLU A 302 25.88 -9.56 -7.46
N SER A 303 24.63 -9.99 -7.20
CA SER A 303 24.22 -10.55 -5.91
C SER A 303 24.90 -11.89 -5.62
N GLU A 304 24.93 -12.80 -6.60
CA GLU A 304 25.56 -14.12 -6.49
C GLU A 304 27.08 -14.01 -6.28
N LEU A 305 27.76 -13.09 -6.99
CA LEU A 305 29.19 -12.83 -6.78
C LEU A 305 29.50 -12.26 -5.39
N ARG A 306 28.67 -11.32 -4.89
CA ARG A 306 28.86 -10.74 -3.55
C ARG A 306 28.65 -11.79 -2.45
N CYS A 307 27.66 -12.67 -2.60
CA CYS A 307 27.41 -13.77 -1.66
C CYS A 307 28.55 -14.80 -1.66
N GLY A 308 29.03 -15.20 -2.84
CA GLY A 308 30.16 -16.12 -2.98
C GLY A 308 31.46 -15.60 -2.34
N VAL A 309 31.76 -14.31 -2.54
CA VAL A 309 32.93 -13.66 -1.92
C VAL A 309 32.76 -13.50 -0.40
N ALA A 310 31.56 -13.16 0.08
CA ALA A 310 31.26 -13.04 1.50
C ALA A 310 31.43 -14.38 2.24
N LEU A 311 30.91 -15.47 1.70
CA LEU A 311 31.00 -16.81 2.31
C LEU A 311 32.43 -17.37 2.34
N ALA A 312 33.27 -17.01 1.36
CA ALA A 312 34.67 -17.45 1.29
C ALA A 312 35.60 -16.65 2.20
N VAL A 313 35.37 -15.33 2.34
CA VAL A 313 36.30 -14.42 3.02
C VAL A 313 35.97 -14.23 4.49
N TYR A 314 34.70 -14.07 4.85
CA TYR A 314 34.31 -13.69 6.21
C TYR A 314 34.56 -14.72 7.32
N PRO A 315 34.60 -16.06 7.09
CA PRO A 315 34.99 -17.02 8.13
C PRO A 315 36.38 -16.73 8.73
N TYR A 316 37.29 -16.13 7.95
CA TYR A 316 38.69 -15.88 8.34
C TYR A 316 38.91 -14.53 9.04
N VAL A 317 38.04 -13.53 8.85
CA VAL A 317 38.18 -12.16 9.43
C VAL A 317 37.20 -11.87 10.58
N ARG A 318 36.37 -12.85 10.98
CA ARG A 318 35.36 -12.76 12.06
C ARG A 318 35.91 -12.26 13.42
N LYS A 319 37.22 -12.36 13.65
CA LYS A 319 37.86 -11.97 14.91
C LYS A 319 38.12 -10.46 15.04
N PHE A 320 38.10 -9.69 13.93
CA PHE A 320 38.57 -8.30 13.91
C PHE A 320 37.55 -7.27 13.39
N TRP A 321 36.36 -7.69 12.90
CA TRP A 321 35.41 -6.76 12.28
C TRP A 321 33.94 -7.05 12.67
N PRO A 322 33.28 -6.20 13.48
CA PRO A 322 31.89 -6.40 13.90
C PRO A 322 30.87 -6.46 12.74
N ARG A 323 31.05 -5.66 11.68
CA ARG A 323 30.22 -5.70 10.45
C ARG A 323 30.35 -6.99 9.63
N ALA A 324 31.36 -7.84 9.88
CA ALA A 324 31.51 -9.12 9.18
C ALA A 324 30.47 -10.16 9.60
N LYS A 325 29.99 -10.10 10.86
CA LYS A 325 28.89 -10.96 11.34
C LYS A 325 27.59 -10.67 10.60
N GLU A 326 27.32 -9.40 10.35
CA GLU A 326 26.15 -8.95 9.61
C GLU A 326 26.22 -9.33 8.13
N GLY A 327 27.39 -9.18 7.49
CA GLY A 327 27.62 -9.64 6.13
C GLY A 327 27.49 -11.16 5.94
N LEU A 328 27.98 -11.96 6.90
CA LEU A 328 27.81 -13.42 6.92
C LEU A 328 26.34 -13.84 7.08
N ARG A 329 25.60 -13.13 7.95
CA ARG A 329 24.18 -13.37 8.18
C ARG A 329 23.37 -13.13 6.90
N LEU A 330 23.53 -11.95 6.28
CA LEU A 330 22.86 -11.61 5.03
C LEU A 330 23.21 -12.59 3.91
N ALA A 331 24.46 -13.05 3.83
CA ALA A 331 24.85 -14.09 2.88
C ALA A 331 24.19 -15.45 3.18
N GLY A 332 24.06 -15.82 4.46
CA GLY A 332 23.34 -17.02 4.89
C GLY A 332 21.85 -16.96 4.58
N ALA A 333 21.20 -15.83 4.87
CA ALA A 333 19.81 -15.54 4.53
C ALA A 333 19.57 -15.58 3.02
N HIS A 334 20.44 -14.96 2.22
CA HIS A 334 20.37 -15.02 0.77
C HIS A 334 20.51 -16.45 0.23
N ARG A 335 21.47 -17.23 0.74
CA ARG A 335 21.62 -18.65 0.34
C ARG A 335 20.39 -19.46 0.70
N ALA A 336 19.82 -19.22 1.87
CA ALA A 336 18.59 -19.85 2.30
C ALA A 336 17.44 -19.48 1.36
N TYR A 337 17.28 -18.20 1.02
CA TYR A 337 16.28 -17.73 0.04
C TYR A 337 16.44 -18.41 -1.32
N VAL A 338 17.66 -18.55 -1.84
CA VAL A 338 17.91 -19.24 -3.12
C VAL A 338 17.41 -20.68 -3.08
N GLU A 339 17.67 -21.42 -2.00
CA GLU A 339 17.16 -22.79 -1.85
C GLU A 339 15.65 -22.84 -1.60
N ALA A 340 15.11 -21.89 -0.84
CA ALA A 340 13.68 -21.74 -0.63
C ALA A 340 12.96 -21.49 -1.96
N SER A 341 13.46 -20.59 -2.81
CA SER A 341 12.86 -20.25 -4.11
C SER A 341 12.80 -21.40 -5.10
N LYS A 342 13.63 -22.44 -4.94
CA LYS A 342 13.58 -23.66 -5.74
C LYS A 342 12.55 -24.67 -5.22
N ARG A 343 12.19 -24.57 -3.93
CA ARG A 343 11.39 -25.55 -3.23
C ARG A 343 9.96 -25.08 -2.96
N LEU A 344 9.82 -23.87 -2.43
CA LEU A 344 8.54 -23.30 -2.01
C LEU A 344 7.85 -22.72 -3.25
N VAL A 345 6.63 -23.19 -3.49
CA VAL A 345 5.76 -22.71 -4.55
C VAL A 345 5.14 -21.40 -4.09
N THR A 346 5.27 -20.37 -4.94
CA THR A 346 4.59 -19.08 -4.84
C THR A 346 3.57 -18.98 -5.98
N ARG A 347 2.34 -18.59 -5.68
CA ARG A 347 1.22 -18.50 -6.64
C ARG A 347 1.19 -17.18 -7.39
N ASN A 348 1.75 -16.12 -6.82
CA ASN A 348 1.81 -14.79 -7.42
C ASN A 348 3.08 -14.05 -6.99
N ALA A 349 3.28 -12.84 -7.54
CA ALA A 349 4.46 -12.04 -7.27
C ALA A 349 4.50 -11.48 -5.82
N VAL A 350 3.34 -11.15 -5.24
CA VAL A 350 3.23 -10.75 -3.83
C VAL A 350 3.77 -11.84 -2.90
N GLU A 351 3.42 -13.11 -3.13
CA GLU A 351 3.95 -14.24 -2.38
C GLU A 351 5.47 -14.41 -2.56
N ALA A 352 6.00 -14.13 -3.75
CA ALA A 352 7.44 -14.14 -4.00
C ALA A 352 8.18 -13.01 -3.25
N VAL A 353 7.55 -11.84 -3.11
CA VAL A 353 8.06 -10.74 -2.29
C VAL A 353 8.00 -11.09 -0.81
N ILE A 354 6.89 -11.66 -0.32
CA ILE A 354 6.78 -12.13 1.07
C ILE A 354 7.87 -13.16 1.36
N LEU A 355 8.04 -14.17 0.49
CA LEU A 355 9.11 -15.17 0.63
C LEU A 355 10.50 -14.51 0.76
N ARG A 356 10.74 -13.48 -0.04
CA ARG A 356 11.98 -12.70 -0.02
C ARG A 356 12.15 -11.92 1.28
N ASN A 357 11.11 -11.23 1.74
CA ASN A 357 11.16 -10.43 2.96
C ASN A 357 11.40 -11.30 4.20
N VAL A 358 10.64 -12.39 4.32
CA VAL A 358 10.75 -13.30 5.46
C VAL A 358 12.13 -13.95 5.54
N ILE A 359 12.70 -14.36 4.39
CA ILE A 359 13.95 -15.14 4.37
C ILE A 359 15.17 -14.27 4.07
N GLU A 360 15.20 -13.59 2.91
CA GLU A 360 16.38 -12.83 2.47
C GLU A 360 16.57 -11.55 3.28
N SER A 361 15.47 -10.82 3.55
CA SER A 361 15.51 -9.62 4.41
C SER A 361 15.50 -9.94 5.90
N ASP A 362 15.26 -11.21 6.28
CA ASP A 362 15.25 -11.70 7.66
C ASP A 362 14.32 -10.88 8.58
N GLU A 363 13.10 -10.62 8.10
CA GLU A 363 12.10 -9.76 8.73
C GLU A 363 11.88 -10.06 10.23
N TYR A 364 11.86 -11.34 10.61
CA TYR A 364 11.65 -11.79 11.99
C TYR A 364 12.95 -12.18 12.72
N GLY A 365 14.12 -11.92 12.12
CA GLY A 365 15.42 -12.14 12.76
C GLY A 365 15.77 -13.60 13.07
N ILE A 366 15.26 -14.54 12.27
CA ILE A 366 15.51 -15.98 12.40
C ILE A 366 16.99 -16.32 12.15
N PHE A 367 17.67 -15.60 11.26
CA PHE A 367 19.09 -15.83 10.97
C PHE A 367 20.04 -15.27 12.04
N TYR A 368 19.52 -14.53 13.03
CA TYR A 368 20.24 -14.23 14.27
C TYR A 368 20.13 -15.36 15.31
N GLN A 369 19.25 -16.34 15.10
CA GLN A 369 19.09 -17.47 16.02
C GLN A 369 20.00 -18.62 15.60
N ARG A 370 20.52 -19.35 16.60
CA ARG A 370 21.11 -20.66 16.39
C ARG A 370 20.17 -21.68 17.02
N LEU A 371 19.50 -22.47 16.20
CA LEU A 371 18.53 -23.46 16.64
C LEU A 371 19.17 -24.85 16.68
N ASN A 372 18.87 -25.59 17.75
CA ASN A 372 19.15 -27.00 17.86
C ASN A 372 17.94 -27.80 17.35
N PRO A 373 18.13 -29.08 16.97
CA PRO A 373 17.02 -29.92 16.48
C PRO A 373 15.81 -29.98 17.41
N GLU A 374 16.03 -29.98 18.72
CA GLU A 374 14.95 -30.09 19.73
C GLU A 374 14.29 -28.74 20.09
N ASP A 375 14.85 -27.60 19.64
CA ASP A 375 14.30 -26.28 19.96
C ASP A 375 12.91 -26.14 19.31
N VAL A 376 11.87 -25.97 20.15
CA VAL A 376 10.49 -25.79 19.70
C VAL A 376 10.31 -24.41 19.07
N VAL A 377 9.87 -24.38 17.81
CA VAL A 377 9.49 -23.16 17.10
C VAL A 377 8.01 -23.22 16.77
N ILE A 378 7.26 -22.18 17.13
CA ILE A 378 5.85 -22.02 16.79
C ILE A 378 5.73 -20.88 15.78
N ASP A 379 5.08 -21.13 14.66
CA ASP A 379 4.84 -20.18 13.56
C ASP A 379 3.32 -20.00 13.40
N VAL A 380 2.80 -18.87 13.88
CA VAL A 380 1.38 -18.51 13.75
C VAL A 380 1.19 -17.55 12.58
N GLY A 381 0.28 -17.90 11.68
CA GLY A 381 0.15 -17.29 10.36
C GLY A 381 1.31 -17.73 9.46
N ALA A 382 1.46 -19.04 9.32
CA ALA A 382 2.56 -19.64 8.58
C ALA A 382 2.47 -19.37 7.07
N HIS A 383 1.31 -18.94 6.57
CA HIS A 383 1.05 -18.57 5.18
C HIS A 383 1.49 -19.69 4.21
N ILE A 384 2.45 -19.47 3.31
CA ILE A 384 2.98 -20.51 2.40
C ILE A 384 4.17 -21.29 2.97
N GLY A 385 4.56 -21.04 4.23
CA GLY A 385 5.60 -21.78 4.96
C GLY A 385 7.00 -21.18 4.91
N ALA A 386 7.16 -19.91 4.52
CA ALA A 386 8.46 -19.26 4.38
C ALA A 386 9.26 -19.26 5.70
N PHE A 387 8.64 -18.82 6.80
CA PHE A 387 9.30 -18.74 8.11
C PHE A 387 9.58 -20.13 8.69
N SER A 388 8.59 -21.03 8.65
CA SER A 388 8.76 -22.45 9.02
C SER A 388 9.91 -23.13 8.28
N TRP A 389 10.06 -22.88 6.98
CA TRP A 389 11.20 -23.38 6.21
C TRP A 389 12.53 -22.75 6.67
N ALA A 390 12.56 -21.45 6.96
CA ALA A 390 13.75 -20.78 7.47
C ALA A 390 14.17 -21.30 8.86
N ALA A 391 13.21 -21.58 9.76
CA ALA A 391 13.48 -22.22 11.04
C ALA A 391 14.06 -23.64 10.87
N TYR A 392 13.55 -24.40 9.90
CA TYR A 392 14.11 -25.70 9.53
C TYR A 392 15.53 -25.57 8.99
N TRP A 393 15.77 -24.59 8.12
CA TRP A 393 17.09 -24.29 7.59
C TRP A 393 18.10 -23.95 8.70
N GLN A 394 17.67 -23.18 9.70
CA GLN A 394 18.49 -22.80 10.87
C GLN A 394 18.74 -23.95 11.86
N GLY A 395 18.09 -25.09 11.70
CA GLY A 395 18.44 -26.34 12.39
C GLY A 395 17.36 -26.96 13.26
N SER A 396 16.24 -26.29 13.51
CA SER A 396 15.14 -26.87 14.31
C SER A 396 14.46 -28.02 13.56
N ARG A 397 14.11 -29.07 14.31
CA ARG A 397 13.32 -30.23 13.85
C ARG A 397 12.09 -30.42 14.75
N ASN A 398 11.64 -29.33 15.37
CA ASN A 398 10.46 -29.31 16.23
C ASN A 398 9.65 -28.03 15.95
N ILE A 399 9.09 -27.96 14.75
CA ILE A 399 8.44 -26.76 14.20
C ILE A 399 6.94 -27.00 14.09
N HIS A 400 6.13 -26.09 14.62
CA HIS A 400 4.67 -26.15 14.61
C HIS A 400 4.12 -24.93 13.89
N ALA A 401 3.64 -25.14 12.66
CA ALA A 401 3.10 -24.12 11.80
C ALA A 401 1.56 -24.12 11.85
N TYR A 402 0.95 -22.94 11.93
CA TYR A 402 -0.50 -22.75 11.99
C TYR A 402 -0.94 -21.75 10.92
N GLU A 403 -1.92 -22.13 10.11
CA GLU A 403 -2.47 -21.29 9.04
C GLU A 403 -4.00 -21.38 9.02
N ALA A 404 -4.66 -20.22 8.99
CA ALA A 404 -6.10 -20.09 9.13
C ALA A 404 -6.85 -20.08 7.80
N GLU A 405 -6.21 -19.65 6.70
CA GLU A 405 -6.82 -19.59 5.37
C GLU A 405 -6.62 -20.92 4.63
N PRO A 406 -7.70 -21.58 4.16
CA PRO A 406 -7.61 -22.93 3.58
C PRO A 406 -6.70 -23.07 2.36
N SER A 407 -6.66 -22.07 1.47
CA SER A 407 -5.83 -22.10 0.27
C SER A 407 -4.35 -21.89 0.58
N ASN A 408 -4.01 -21.04 1.54
CA ASN A 408 -2.66 -20.87 2.09
C ASN A 408 -2.21 -22.16 2.76
N PHE A 409 -3.07 -22.75 3.60
CA PHE A 409 -2.78 -24.02 4.28
C PHE A 409 -2.46 -25.15 3.29
N ALA A 410 -3.20 -25.26 2.19
CA ALA A 410 -2.91 -26.25 1.15
C ALA A 410 -1.53 -26.06 0.51
N VAL A 411 -1.10 -24.81 0.30
CA VAL A 411 0.24 -24.48 -0.22
C VAL A 411 1.31 -24.75 0.83
N LEU A 412 1.09 -24.36 2.09
CA LEU A 412 1.96 -24.66 3.23
C LEU A 412 2.26 -26.16 3.33
N GLU A 413 1.22 -26.98 3.31
CA GLU A 413 1.34 -28.44 3.38
C GLU A 413 2.17 -28.98 2.22
N GLY A 414 1.88 -28.54 0.98
CA GLY A 414 2.64 -28.92 -0.20
C GLY A 414 4.12 -28.53 -0.12
N ASN A 415 4.40 -27.30 0.30
CA ASN A 415 5.74 -26.71 0.38
C ASN A 415 6.63 -27.39 1.44
N LEU A 416 6.05 -27.73 2.60
CA LEU A 416 6.77 -28.33 3.72
C LEU A 416 6.73 -29.87 3.69
N LYS A 417 6.03 -30.48 2.74
CA LYS A 417 5.92 -31.93 2.58
C LYS A 417 7.28 -32.63 2.56
N GLY A 418 7.41 -33.68 3.37
CA GLY A 418 8.61 -34.51 3.45
C GLY A 418 9.73 -33.96 4.33
N LEU A 419 9.57 -32.76 4.91
CA LEU A 419 10.50 -32.26 5.94
C LEU A 419 10.17 -32.93 7.28
N ARG A 420 11.17 -33.59 7.88
CA ARG A 420 11.02 -34.23 9.19
C ARG A 420 11.00 -33.20 10.31
N GLY A 421 10.13 -33.37 11.31
CA GLY A 421 10.11 -32.48 12.47
C GLY A 421 9.38 -31.16 12.23
N ILE A 422 8.48 -31.12 11.25
CA ILE A 422 7.55 -30.01 11.03
C ILE A 422 6.12 -30.57 11.10
N SER A 423 5.28 -29.92 11.90
CA SER A 423 3.84 -30.16 11.97
C SER A 423 3.10 -28.96 11.40
N VAL A 424 2.28 -29.17 10.37
CA VAL A 424 1.39 -28.13 9.81
C VAL A 424 -0.03 -28.33 10.34
N ASN A 425 -0.68 -27.26 10.79
CA ASN A 425 -1.98 -27.31 11.45
C ASN A 425 -2.93 -26.30 10.82
N TYR A 426 -4.11 -26.74 10.42
CA TYR A 426 -5.16 -25.87 9.88
C TYR A 426 -6.01 -25.31 11.03
N GLY A 427 -6.11 -23.99 11.08
CA GLY A 427 -6.94 -23.27 12.06
C GLY A 427 -6.29 -21.98 12.55
N ALA A 428 -7.12 -21.07 13.03
CA ALA A 428 -6.68 -19.82 13.63
C ALA A 428 -6.27 -20.04 15.09
N VAL A 429 -5.00 -19.82 15.40
CA VAL A 429 -4.54 -19.69 16.79
C VAL A 429 -5.12 -18.38 17.34
N PHE A 430 -5.76 -18.43 18.50
CA PHE A 430 -6.56 -17.32 18.98
C PHE A 430 -6.55 -17.18 20.51
N SER A 431 -7.58 -16.55 21.07
CA SER A 431 -7.75 -16.31 22.50
C SER A 431 -7.98 -17.59 23.31
N ASN A 432 -7.80 -17.48 24.63
CA ASN A 432 -8.12 -18.53 25.61
C ASN A 432 -9.49 -18.33 26.26
N VAL A 433 -10.36 -17.52 25.66
CA VAL A 433 -11.74 -17.32 26.13
C VAL A 433 -12.61 -18.48 25.63
N ALA A 434 -13.61 -18.88 26.42
CA ALA A 434 -14.28 -20.18 26.31
C ALA A 434 -14.95 -20.47 24.94
N GLN A 435 -14.77 -21.71 24.47
CA GLN A 435 -15.56 -22.45 23.45
C GLN A 435 -15.95 -21.69 22.16
N LEU A 436 -14.94 -21.23 21.42
CA LEU A 436 -15.12 -20.87 20.00
C LEU A 436 -14.81 -22.09 19.13
N ASN A 437 -15.81 -22.58 18.38
CA ASN A 437 -15.63 -23.72 17.47
C ASN A 437 -15.11 -23.28 16.09
N GLY A 438 -15.30 -22.02 15.72
CA GLY A 438 -14.82 -21.46 14.47
C GLY A 438 -14.98 -19.95 14.40
N LEU A 439 -14.18 -19.30 13.57
CA LEU A 439 -14.28 -17.88 13.24
C LEU A 439 -14.36 -17.70 11.72
N THR A 440 -15.08 -16.68 11.28
CA THR A 440 -15.12 -16.33 9.86
C THR A 440 -13.80 -15.70 9.45
N HIS A 441 -13.09 -16.33 8.52
CA HIS A 441 -11.91 -15.74 7.89
C HIS A 441 -12.34 -14.80 6.77
N SER A 442 -11.80 -13.57 6.75
CA SER A 442 -12.13 -12.53 5.76
C SER A 442 -11.74 -12.89 4.33
N GLY A 443 -10.80 -13.84 4.17
CA GLY A 443 -10.14 -14.18 2.91
C GLY A 443 -9.07 -13.16 2.49
N HIS A 444 -8.40 -13.41 1.37
CA HIS A 444 -7.30 -12.58 0.85
C HIS A 444 -7.69 -11.12 0.55
N VAL A 445 -6.77 -10.19 0.69
CA VAL A 445 -6.95 -8.83 0.17
C VAL A 445 -6.44 -8.80 -1.27
N PHE A 446 -7.32 -9.13 -2.21
CA PHE A 446 -6.98 -9.28 -3.63
C PHE A 446 -5.79 -10.24 -3.86
N SER A 447 -4.70 -9.79 -4.48
CA SER A 447 -3.48 -10.60 -4.69
C SER A 447 -2.69 -10.85 -3.40
N ASN A 448 -2.89 -10.05 -2.35
CA ASN A 448 -2.26 -10.29 -1.05
C ASN A 448 -2.99 -11.45 -0.34
N THR A 449 -2.43 -12.65 -0.49
CA THR A 449 -2.95 -13.87 0.12
C THR A 449 -2.65 -13.96 1.62
N GLY A 450 -1.74 -13.14 2.14
CA GLY A 450 -1.42 -13.04 3.57
C GLY A 450 -2.35 -12.11 4.36
N GLY A 451 -2.89 -11.06 3.73
CA GLY A 451 -3.65 -9.98 4.38
C GLY A 451 -5.04 -10.33 4.94
N GLY A 452 -5.37 -11.62 5.10
CA GLY A 452 -6.67 -12.07 5.59
C GLY A 452 -6.69 -12.23 7.10
N SER A 453 -7.83 -11.96 7.73
CA SER A 453 -7.96 -11.90 9.19
C SER A 453 -9.23 -12.61 9.68
N VAL A 454 -9.14 -13.15 10.90
CA VAL A 454 -10.30 -13.70 11.65
C VAL A 454 -10.89 -12.70 12.64
N ILE A 455 -10.20 -11.61 12.98
CA ILE A 455 -10.71 -10.62 13.94
C ILE A 455 -11.66 -9.60 13.32
N PHE A 456 -11.65 -9.48 12.00
CA PHE A 456 -12.57 -8.60 11.27
C PHE A 456 -13.69 -9.37 10.57
N GLY A 457 -13.47 -10.64 10.22
CA GLY A 457 -14.41 -11.44 9.45
C GLY A 457 -14.91 -10.70 8.20
N ASP A 458 -16.21 -10.47 8.12
CA ASP A 458 -16.84 -9.78 6.98
C ASP A 458 -16.54 -8.27 6.91
N ASN A 459 -16.01 -7.69 8.00
CA ASN A 459 -15.77 -6.26 8.14
C ASN A 459 -14.39 -5.80 7.65
N LEU A 460 -13.50 -6.69 7.18
CA LEU A 460 -12.11 -6.33 6.83
C LEU A 460 -12.04 -5.16 5.82
N PHE A 461 -12.84 -5.22 4.75
CA PHE A 461 -12.85 -4.15 3.75
C PHE A 461 -13.42 -2.84 4.29
N ALA A 462 -14.39 -2.92 5.23
CA ALA A 462 -14.91 -1.73 5.90
C ALA A 462 -13.88 -1.12 6.86
N PHE A 463 -13.09 -1.96 7.56
CA PHE A 463 -11.96 -1.53 8.39
C PHE A 463 -10.93 -0.74 7.59
N HIS A 464 -10.63 -1.16 6.35
CA HIS A 464 -9.75 -0.41 5.43
C HIS A 464 -10.44 0.74 4.68
N ASN A 465 -11.66 1.14 5.07
CA ASN A 465 -12.45 2.18 4.41
C ASN A 465 -12.70 1.95 2.90
N VAL A 466 -12.78 0.68 2.49
CA VAL A 466 -12.99 0.23 1.11
C VAL A 466 -14.09 -0.83 1.02
N GLY A 467 -15.10 -0.77 1.90
CA GLY A 467 -16.21 -1.73 1.93
C GLY A 467 -16.96 -1.85 0.61
N HIS A 468 -16.98 -0.79 -0.20
CA HIS A 468 -17.57 -0.77 -1.54
C HIS A 468 -16.75 -1.50 -2.62
N LEU A 469 -15.49 -1.85 -2.33
CA LEU A 469 -14.60 -2.64 -3.21
C LEU A 469 -14.49 -4.09 -2.78
N LYS A 470 -15.29 -4.52 -1.80
CA LYS A 470 -15.26 -5.88 -1.27
C LYS A 470 -15.59 -6.89 -2.39
N PRO A 471 -14.70 -7.86 -2.68
CA PRO A 471 -14.98 -8.90 -3.65
C PRO A 471 -16.21 -9.72 -3.26
N ASN A 472 -17.03 -10.05 -4.25
CA ASN A 472 -18.16 -10.95 -4.06
C ASN A 472 -17.66 -12.40 -3.97
N ARG A 473 -17.41 -12.88 -2.75
CA ARG A 473 -16.96 -14.24 -2.47
C ARG A 473 -17.60 -14.79 -1.19
N GLU A 474 -17.72 -16.11 -1.13
CA GLU A 474 -18.13 -16.81 0.07
C GLU A 474 -16.99 -16.80 1.10
N LEU A 475 -17.28 -16.32 2.32
CA LEU A 475 -16.35 -16.39 3.43
C LEU A 475 -16.38 -17.75 4.09
N LYS A 476 -15.22 -18.20 4.56
CA LYS A 476 -15.06 -19.54 5.14
C LYS A 476 -14.93 -19.43 6.65
N SER A 477 -15.61 -20.33 7.36
CA SER A 477 -15.36 -20.55 8.78
C SER A 477 -14.09 -21.41 8.95
N THR A 478 -13.18 -20.96 9.81
CA THR A 478 -11.93 -21.64 10.14
C THR A 478 -11.97 -22.15 11.58
N PRO A 479 -11.47 -23.37 11.88
CA PRO A 479 -11.37 -23.86 13.25
C PRO A 479 -10.53 -22.91 14.12
N VAL A 480 -10.92 -22.77 15.38
CA VAL A 480 -10.14 -22.01 16.37
C VAL A 480 -9.32 -22.95 17.23
N ILE A 481 -8.07 -22.57 17.48
CA ILE A 481 -7.13 -23.31 18.33
C ILE A 481 -6.72 -22.38 19.47
N SER A 482 -6.98 -22.78 20.70
CA SER A 482 -6.55 -22.02 21.89
C SER A 482 -5.02 -21.94 21.93
N PHE A 483 -4.49 -20.74 22.11
CA PHE A 483 -3.04 -20.56 22.20
C PHE A 483 -2.43 -21.24 23.43
N ASP A 484 -3.09 -21.22 24.58
CA ASP A 484 -2.62 -21.94 25.76
C ASP A 484 -2.70 -23.46 25.57
N GLU A 485 -3.66 -23.99 24.78
CA GLU A 485 -3.65 -25.41 24.40
C GLU A 485 -2.40 -25.74 23.57
N VAL A 486 -2.02 -24.87 22.63
CA VAL A 486 -0.76 -25.02 21.86
C VAL A 486 0.44 -25.02 22.81
N LEU A 487 0.57 -24.03 23.69
CA LEU A 487 1.69 -23.91 24.62
C LEU A 487 1.71 -25.00 25.71
N SER A 488 0.57 -25.62 26.02
CA SER A 488 0.50 -26.69 27.01
C SER A 488 1.28 -27.94 26.59
N LYS A 489 1.45 -28.16 25.28
CA LYS A 489 2.14 -29.31 24.67
C LYS A 489 3.64 -29.30 24.88
N PHE A 490 4.21 -28.17 25.31
CA PHE A 490 5.65 -27.98 25.43
C PHE A 490 6.04 -27.49 26.83
N GLU A 491 7.20 -27.93 27.31
CA GLU A 491 7.80 -27.39 28.53
C GLU A 491 8.36 -25.98 28.28
N ARG A 492 9.05 -25.81 27.14
CA ARG A 492 9.66 -24.55 26.71
C ARG A 492 9.50 -24.33 25.22
N VAL A 493 9.25 -23.08 24.82
CA VAL A 493 9.22 -22.66 23.41
C VAL A 493 10.38 -21.72 23.16
N ARG A 494 11.28 -22.10 22.24
CA ARG A 494 12.45 -21.29 21.90
C ARG A 494 12.06 -20.01 21.18
N LEU A 495 11.14 -20.11 20.23
CA LEU A 495 10.74 -18.99 19.39
C LEU A 495 9.27 -19.12 18.99
N LEU A 496 8.52 -18.05 19.22
CA LEU A 496 7.19 -17.84 18.67
C LEU A 496 7.28 -16.76 17.59
N LYS A 497 6.76 -17.05 16.39
CA LYS A 497 6.46 -16.06 15.37
C LYS A 497 4.96 -15.77 15.34
N LEU A 498 4.59 -14.48 15.35
CA LEU A 498 3.22 -14.00 15.22
C LEU A 498 3.10 -13.04 14.04
N ASP A 499 2.29 -13.38 13.06
CA ASP A 499 1.91 -12.49 11.95
C ASP A 499 0.58 -13.03 11.45
N CYS A 500 -0.48 -12.55 12.08
CA CYS A 500 -1.79 -13.17 12.08
C CYS A 500 -2.90 -12.13 11.97
N GLU A 501 -2.55 -10.99 11.34
CA GLU A 501 -3.48 -9.97 10.84
C GLU A 501 -4.47 -9.50 11.92
N GLY A 502 -3.94 -9.22 13.12
CA GLY A 502 -4.67 -8.70 14.28
C GLY A 502 -4.91 -9.72 15.39
N SER A 503 -4.76 -11.02 15.14
CA SER A 503 -4.97 -12.05 16.18
C SER A 503 -3.91 -12.00 17.28
N GLU A 504 -2.80 -11.30 17.09
CA GLU A 504 -1.73 -11.14 18.09
C GLU A 504 -2.25 -10.54 19.41
N TYR A 505 -3.28 -9.69 19.38
CA TYR A 505 -3.87 -9.11 20.57
C TYR A 505 -4.66 -10.12 21.39
N PRO A 506 -5.71 -10.78 20.87
CA PRO A 506 -6.42 -11.82 21.62
C PRO A 506 -5.50 -12.98 22.03
N ILE A 507 -4.48 -13.34 21.22
CA ILE A 507 -3.48 -14.35 21.57
C ILE A 507 -2.66 -13.92 22.80
N LEU A 508 -2.01 -12.76 22.74
CA LEU A 508 -1.08 -12.34 23.78
C LEU A 508 -1.80 -11.88 25.05
N LEU A 509 -2.84 -11.08 24.92
CA LEU A 509 -3.54 -10.47 26.07
C LEU A 509 -4.31 -11.49 26.91
N THR A 510 -4.68 -12.64 26.35
CA THR A 510 -5.43 -13.68 27.07
C THR A 510 -4.58 -14.90 27.47
N SER A 511 -3.30 -14.95 27.09
CA SER A 511 -2.42 -16.07 27.41
C SER A 511 -1.94 -16.06 28.86
N LYS A 512 -2.03 -17.22 29.51
CA LYS A 512 -1.48 -17.44 30.86
C LYS A 512 -0.14 -18.18 30.82
N LEU A 513 0.25 -18.67 29.64
CA LEU A 513 1.43 -19.52 29.46
C LEU A 513 2.60 -18.81 28.76
N LEU A 514 2.54 -17.48 28.58
CA LEU A 514 3.63 -16.70 27.98
C LEU A 514 4.98 -16.94 28.64
N HIS A 515 5.00 -17.24 29.95
CA HIS A 515 6.20 -17.56 30.72
C HIS A 515 7.03 -18.72 30.15
N LYS A 516 6.44 -19.60 29.33
CA LYS A 516 7.12 -20.73 28.66
C LYS A 516 7.95 -20.33 27.44
N ILE A 517 7.78 -19.11 26.93
CA ILE A 517 8.42 -18.66 25.69
C ILE A 517 9.72 -17.90 25.99
N ASP A 518 10.80 -18.22 25.28
CA ASP A 518 12.07 -17.51 25.35
C ASP A 518 12.08 -16.22 24.52
N ARG A 519 11.54 -16.28 23.28
CA ARG A 519 11.54 -15.16 22.34
C ARG A 519 10.26 -15.13 21.52
N ILE A 520 9.75 -13.93 21.28
CA ILE A 520 8.63 -13.67 20.37
C ILE A 520 9.12 -12.68 19.32
N ALA A 521 8.93 -13.00 18.04
CA ALA A 521 9.09 -12.07 16.94
C ALA A 521 7.72 -11.95 16.24
N GLY A 522 7.28 -10.76 15.90
CA GLY A 522 6.00 -10.67 15.21
C GLY A 522 5.69 -9.33 14.59
N GLU A 523 4.64 -9.33 13.78
CA GLU A 523 3.96 -8.18 13.25
C GLU A 523 2.76 -7.82 14.13
N TYR A 524 2.49 -6.53 14.29
CA TYR A 524 1.32 -6.02 15.00
C TYR A 524 0.53 -5.03 14.13
N HIS A 525 -0.78 -5.02 14.29
CA HIS A 525 -1.72 -4.24 13.48
C HIS A 525 -2.41 -3.17 14.33
N VAL A 526 -2.31 -1.92 13.93
CA VAL A 526 -2.88 -0.80 14.69
C VAL A 526 -4.38 -0.71 14.46
N ILE A 527 -5.16 -0.76 15.55
CA ILE A 527 -6.60 -0.60 15.55
C ILE A 527 -6.94 0.46 16.60
N ASP A 528 -7.25 1.67 16.14
CA ASP A 528 -7.67 2.77 17.01
C ASP A 528 -9.07 2.55 17.60
N GLU A 529 -9.45 3.41 18.55
CA GLU A 529 -10.72 3.30 19.27
C GLU A 529 -11.94 3.43 18.38
N GLU A 530 -11.86 4.18 17.28
CA GLU A 530 -12.98 4.27 16.33
C GLU A 530 -13.10 2.98 15.51
N ARG A 531 -11.97 2.42 15.07
CA ARG A 531 -11.90 1.21 14.26
C ARG A 531 -12.18 -0.07 15.05
N MET A 532 -12.13 -0.05 16.38
CA MET A 532 -12.54 -1.18 17.23
C MET A 532 -13.98 -1.66 16.96
N ARG A 533 -14.87 -0.80 16.43
CA ARG A 533 -16.23 -1.19 16.03
C ARG A 533 -16.29 -2.25 14.92
N PHE A 534 -15.21 -2.43 14.17
CA PHE A 534 -15.11 -3.43 13.10
C PHE A 534 -14.57 -4.78 13.59
N VAL A 535 -13.99 -4.81 14.80
CA VAL A 535 -13.46 -6.03 15.43
C VAL A 535 -14.61 -6.87 15.96
N VAL A 536 -14.63 -8.16 15.59
CA VAL A 536 -15.67 -9.10 16.02
C VAL A 536 -15.69 -9.23 17.55
N PRO A 537 -16.86 -9.42 18.18
CA PRO A 537 -16.97 -9.48 19.64
C PRO A 537 -16.00 -10.47 20.30
N GLU A 538 -15.75 -11.61 19.66
CA GLU A 538 -14.85 -12.67 20.10
C GLU A 538 -13.38 -12.24 20.19
N ALA A 539 -12.99 -11.22 19.41
CA ALA A 539 -11.64 -10.66 19.36
C ALA A 539 -11.45 -9.43 20.26
N GLN A 540 -12.53 -8.88 20.81
CA GLN A 540 -12.44 -7.78 21.74
C GLN A 540 -11.93 -8.29 23.10
N VAL A 541 -10.94 -7.60 23.65
CA VAL A 541 -10.33 -7.97 24.94
C VAL A 541 -10.75 -6.95 26.00
N GLU A 542 -11.31 -7.44 27.11
CA GLU A 542 -11.78 -6.59 28.21
C GLU A 542 -10.66 -5.65 28.70
N GLY A 543 -11.01 -4.38 28.91
CA GLY A 543 -10.06 -3.34 29.34
C GLY A 543 -9.26 -2.69 28.22
N HIS A 544 -9.39 -3.14 26.97
CA HIS A 544 -8.70 -2.57 25.82
C HIS A 544 -9.66 -1.87 24.85
N ARG A 545 -9.47 -0.56 24.67
CA ARG A 545 -10.25 0.26 23.72
C ARG A 545 -9.54 0.52 22.40
N SER A 546 -8.29 0.08 22.27
CA SER A 546 -7.50 0.14 21.05
C SER A 546 -6.40 -0.91 21.14
N PHE A 547 -5.85 -1.27 19.98
CA PHE A 547 -4.75 -2.20 19.83
C PHE A 547 -3.61 -1.52 19.08
N ASN A 548 -2.41 -1.54 19.65
CA ASN A 548 -1.21 -0.95 19.03
C ASN A 548 0.06 -1.58 19.62
N GLY A 549 1.23 -1.19 19.12
CA GLY A 549 2.52 -1.72 19.60
C GLY A 549 2.79 -1.43 21.08
N GLU A 550 2.26 -0.34 21.62
CA GLU A 550 2.41 0.02 23.03
C GLU A 550 1.64 -0.94 23.96
N THR A 551 0.45 -1.38 23.53
CA THR A 551 -0.30 -2.44 24.22
C THR A 551 0.54 -3.72 24.36
N ILE A 552 1.18 -4.16 23.28
CA ILE A 552 2.05 -5.35 23.28
C ILE A 552 3.29 -5.13 24.16
N ARG A 553 3.94 -3.97 24.03
CA ARG A 553 5.13 -3.63 24.83
C ARG A 553 4.83 -3.63 26.32
N ALA A 554 3.74 -3.01 26.75
CA ALA A 554 3.33 -2.96 28.15
C ALA A 554 3.07 -4.37 28.71
N LEU A 555 2.28 -5.18 27.99
CA LEU A 555 1.98 -6.56 28.38
C LEU A 555 3.25 -7.41 28.51
N LEU A 556 4.07 -7.46 27.44
CA LEU A 556 5.22 -8.36 27.42
C LEU A 556 6.31 -7.91 28.39
N THR A 557 6.48 -6.60 28.60
CA THR A 557 7.41 -6.10 29.62
C THR A 557 6.97 -6.54 31.02
N ALA A 558 5.67 -6.47 31.35
CA ALA A 558 5.13 -6.98 32.59
C ALA A 558 5.31 -8.52 32.75
N GLN A 559 5.39 -9.26 31.64
CA GLN A 559 5.66 -10.70 31.61
C GLN A 559 7.17 -11.06 31.60
N GLY A 560 8.04 -10.07 31.84
CA GLY A 560 9.48 -10.26 31.98
C GLY A 560 10.27 -10.28 30.66
N PHE A 561 9.73 -9.71 29.59
CA PHE A 561 10.43 -9.55 28.32
C PHE A 561 11.10 -8.18 28.20
N GLU A 562 12.20 -8.12 27.46
CA GLU A 562 12.75 -6.91 26.86
C GLU A 562 12.14 -6.78 25.45
N VAL A 563 11.44 -5.67 25.18
CA VAL A 563 10.66 -5.48 23.96
C VAL A 563 11.23 -4.34 23.12
N THR A 564 11.40 -4.61 21.83
CA THR A 564 11.77 -3.63 20.81
C THR A 564 10.64 -3.52 19.78
N LEU A 565 10.33 -2.30 19.35
CA LEU A 565 9.29 -2.01 18.37
C LEU A 565 9.89 -1.27 17.16
N ILE A 566 9.40 -1.58 15.97
CA ILE A 566 9.57 -0.81 14.75
C ILE A 566 8.17 -0.46 14.29
N ALA A 567 7.82 0.83 14.35
CA ALA A 567 6.46 1.29 14.06
C ALA A 567 6.35 1.92 12.67
N TRP A 568 5.31 1.55 11.94
CA TRP A 568 4.75 2.29 10.82
C TRP A 568 3.34 2.78 11.18
N GLU A 569 2.63 3.39 10.23
CA GLU A 569 1.35 4.06 10.48
C GLU A 569 0.23 3.09 10.88
N GLU A 570 0.06 2.00 10.13
CA GLU A 570 -1.04 1.03 10.36
C GLU A 570 -0.57 -0.32 10.90
N LEU A 571 0.74 -0.59 10.92
CA LEU A 571 1.33 -1.84 11.42
C LEU A 571 2.77 -1.62 11.91
N GLY A 572 3.37 -2.64 12.52
CA GLY A 572 4.77 -2.61 12.96
C GLY A 572 5.34 -3.98 13.28
N LEU A 573 6.65 -4.06 13.42
CA LEU A 573 7.31 -5.26 13.92
C LEU A 573 7.64 -5.11 15.41
N PHE A 574 7.57 -6.20 16.14
CA PHE A 574 8.06 -6.30 17.50
C PHE A 574 8.94 -7.52 17.70
N ASN A 575 9.92 -7.36 18.57
CA ASN A 575 10.75 -8.46 19.04
C ASN A 575 10.86 -8.38 20.55
N ALA A 576 10.51 -9.46 21.23
CA ALA A 576 10.50 -9.60 22.67
C ALA A 576 11.38 -10.77 23.11
N VAL A 577 12.38 -10.51 23.96
CA VAL A 577 13.31 -11.53 24.47
C VAL A 577 13.16 -11.62 25.98
N ARG A 578 12.97 -12.83 26.52
CA ARG A 578 12.84 -12.99 27.97
C ARG A 578 14.14 -12.63 28.67
N ARG A 579 14.04 -11.81 29.72
CA ARG A 579 15.19 -11.44 30.56
C ARG A 579 15.74 -12.68 31.26
N THR A 580 17.06 -12.82 31.26
CA THR A 580 17.73 -13.87 32.05
C THR A 580 17.78 -13.46 33.52
N ALA A 581 17.90 -14.44 34.43
CA ALA A 581 17.97 -14.20 35.89
C ALA A 581 19.13 -13.27 36.33
N ALA A 582 20.16 -13.09 35.48
CA ALA A 582 21.25 -12.15 35.73
C ALA A 582 20.89 -10.69 35.39
N GLN A 583 19.99 -10.47 34.42
CA GLN A 583 19.55 -9.14 33.99
C GLN A 583 18.44 -8.57 34.87
N SER A 584 17.63 -9.42 35.52
CA SER A 584 16.60 -8.98 36.47
C SER A 584 17.19 -8.41 37.76
N ARG A 585 18.33 -8.94 38.25
CA ARG A 585 19.01 -8.45 39.47
C ARG A 585 19.68 -7.08 39.31
N ALA A 586 20.13 -6.73 38.11
CA ALA A 586 20.77 -5.43 37.85
C ALA A 586 19.78 -4.24 37.87
N GLY A 587 18.47 -4.50 37.72
CA GLY A 587 17.43 -3.46 37.75
C GLY A 587 16.95 -3.10 39.17
N GLU A 588 17.13 -4.00 40.14
CA GLU A 588 16.69 -3.77 41.53
C GLU A 588 17.76 -3.10 42.40
N ASP A 589 19.05 -3.19 42.04
CA ASP A 589 20.17 -2.63 42.83
C ASP A 589 20.49 -1.15 42.48
N GLY A 590 19.78 -0.57 41.50
CA GLY A 590 20.02 0.79 41.00
C GLY A 590 19.28 1.92 41.76
N SER A 591 18.52 1.60 42.81
CA SER A 591 17.64 2.56 43.50
C SER A 591 18.09 2.94 44.93
N ARG A 592 19.38 2.88 45.24
CA ARG A 592 19.91 3.53 46.46
C ARG A 592 20.61 4.84 46.09
N PRO A 593 20.09 6.01 46.55
CA PRO A 593 20.80 7.26 46.39
C PRO A 593 22.07 7.23 47.25
N PRO A 594 23.20 7.78 46.78
CA PRO A 594 24.38 7.94 47.61
C PRO A 594 24.12 9.06 48.64
N ASP A 595 24.46 8.77 49.89
CA ASP A 595 24.47 9.70 51.04
C ASP A 595 25.41 10.90 50.82
#